data_AF-A0A5N6RMP3-F1
#
_entry.id   AF-A0A5N6RMP3-F1
#
_cell.length_a   1.000
_cell.length_b   1.000
_cell.length_c   1.000
_cell.angle_alpha   90.00
_cell.angle_beta   90.00
_cell.angle_gamma   90.00
#
_symmetry.space_group_name_H-M   'P 1'
#
loop_
_entity.id
_entity.type
_entity.pdbx_description
1 polymer ?
#
loop_
_entity_poly.entity_id
_entity_poly.type
_entity_poly.pdbx_seq_one_letter_code
_entity_poly.pdbx_strand_id
1 'polypeptide(L)'
;MASLCALSPPSTSASASSSSRPQLHRRGFLSTFRIRASSSSSSLDSSASTSSPRVVVTRERGKNGKLINALAKHGINCLELPLVQHTHGPDRDMLSSVISDTAFDWIVITSPEAGSVFLEAWKAAGTPNVNVGVVGAGTASVFEDVKQFSQQSLNVAFAPSKATGKVLASELPKNGKRCRVLYPASAKASNEIEEGLSSRGFEVTRLNTYTTVPVQHVDPVLLKQALSTPVVAVASPSAVRCVIGCLLFICYI
;
A
#
# COMPACT_ATOMS: atom_id res chain seq x y z
N MET A 1 21.08 3.82 -55.41
CA MET A 1 22.22 4.48 -56.08
C MET A 1 22.73 5.59 -55.17
N ALA A 2 24.06 5.67 -55.00
CA ALA A 2 24.86 6.57 -54.12
C ALA A 2 24.65 6.35 -52.59
N SER A 3 25.59 5.83 -51.75
CA SER A 3 27.06 6.00 -51.59
C SER A 3 27.41 7.46 -51.20
N LEU A 4 28.10 7.83 -50.11
CA LEU A 4 29.31 7.32 -49.44
C LEU A 4 29.52 7.93 -48.02
N CYS A 5 30.35 7.23 -47.20
CA CYS A 5 31.34 7.68 -46.19
C CYS A 5 30.89 8.47 -44.93
N ALA A 6 31.04 7.96 -43.70
CA ALA A 6 32.23 7.59 -42.90
C ALA A 6 32.92 8.78 -42.20
N LEU A 7 33.06 8.72 -40.86
CA LEU A 7 34.28 8.97 -40.05
C LEU A 7 33.95 9.11 -38.54
N SER A 8 34.46 8.16 -37.75
CA SER A 8 34.92 8.33 -36.35
C SER A 8 36.47 8.30 -36.38
N PRO A 9 37.27 8.46 -35.28
CA PRO A 9 37.07 8.91 -33.89
C PRO A 9 38.14 10.02 -33.53
N PRO A 10 38.64 10.25 -32.28
CA PRO A 10 39.42 9.28 -31.50
C PRO A 10 39.18 9.25 -29.98
N SER A 11 39.56 8.10 -29.43
CA SER A 11 39.81 7.75 -28.04
C SER A 11 40.99 8.54 -27.46
N THR A 12 40.92 8.94 -26.19
CA THR A 12 42.10 9.31 -25.40
C THR A 12 42.15 8.49 -24.11
N SER A 13 43.17 7.65 -24.06
CA SER A 13 43.69 6.96 -22.88
C SER A 13 44.57 7.90 -22.05
N ALA A 14 44.43 7.87 -20.74
CA ALA A 14 45.50 8.30 -19.83
C ALA A 14 45.52 7.41 -18.58
N SER A 15 46.58 6.64 -18.49
CA SER A 15 47.08 5.88 -17.34
C SER A 15 48.16 6.68 -16.60
N ALA A 16 48.23 6.58 -15.27
CA ALA A 16 49.43 6.66 -14.39
C ALA A 16 48.98 7.05 -12.96
N SER A 17 49.11 6.15 -11.96
CA SER A 17 50.13 6.14 -10.87
C SER A 17 50.11 7.37 -9.95
N SER A 18 50.31 7.37 -8.65
CA SER A 18 50.70 6.41 -7.60
C SER A 18 50.79 7.21 -6.29
N SER A 19 50.69 6.52 -5.14
CA SER A 19 51.22 6.90 -3.81
C SER A 19 50.54 8.13 -3.12
N SER A 20 50.40 8.29 -1.80
CA SER A 20 51.10 7.75 -0.64
C SER A 20 50.19 7.85 0.60
N ARG A 21 50.26 6.82 1.47
CA ARG A 21 49.84 6.87 2.88
C ARG A 21 50.88 7.63 3.70
N PRO A 22 50.48 8.15 4.88
CA PRO A 22 51.37 8.05 6.03
C PRO A 22 50.68 7.35 7.20
N GLN A 23 51.35 6.32 7.70
CA GLN A 23 51.17 5.83 9.06
C GLN A 23 51.94 6.72 10.03
N LEU A 24 51.36 6.96 11.21
CA LEU A 24 52.10 7.39 12.39
C LEU A 24 51.83 6.42 13.55
N HIS A 25 52.87 5.66 13.87
CA HIS A 25 53.07 4.98 15.14
C HIS A 25 53.50 5.98 16.22
N ARG A 26 52.90 5.95 17.42
CA ARG A 26 53.68 5.95 18.68
C ARG A 26 52.86 5.61 19.93
N ARG A 27 53.36 4.58 20.65
CA ARG A 27 53.46 4.37 22.12
C ARG A 27 52.56 5.25 23.00
N GLY A 28 51.69 4.73 23.87
CA GLY A 28 51.92 3.68 24.87
C GLY A 28 52.33 4.33 26.20
N PHE A 29 51.38 4.55 27.11
CA PHE A 29 51.62 4.79 28.55
C PHE A 29 50.42 4.33 29.38
N LEU A 30 50.68 3.39 30.29
CA LEU A 30 49.82 3.00 31.40
C LEU A 30 49.80 4.13 32.44
N SER A 31 48.62 4.51 32.92
CA SER A 31 48.50 5.22 34.20
C SER A 31 47.17 4.87 34.86
N THR A 32 47.29 4.11 35.95
CA THR A 32 46.27 3.84 36.94
C THR A 32 45.98 5.10 37.76
N PHE A 33 44.73 5.58 37.75
CA PHE A 33 44.21 6.42 38.82
C PHE A 33 42.80 5.96 39.22
N ARG A 34 42.70 5.47 40.46
CA ARG A 34 41.44 5.29 41.20
C ARG A 34 40.87 6.66 41.55
N ILE A 35 39.60 6.89 41.26
CA ILE A 35 38.78 7.92 41.93
C ILE A 35 37.47 7.28 42.38
N ARG A 36 37.09 7.57 43.61
CA ARG A 36 35.93 7.06 44.36
C ARG A 36 34.84 8.13 44.42
N ALA A 37 33.59 7.66 44.49
CA ALA A 37 32.34 8.37 44.86
C ALA A 37 31.75 9.26 43.73
N SER A 38 30.43 9.40 43.53
CA SER A 38 29.29 9.20 44.42
C SER A 38 28.04 8.83 43.61
N SER A 39 27.14 8.09 44.26
CA SER A 39 25.79 7.77 43.82
C SER A 39 24.93 9.02 43.58
N SER A 40 24.51 9.21 42.33
CA SER A 40 23.27 9.90 42.00
C SER A 40 22.49 8.98 41.06
N SER A 41 21.85 7.97 41.64
CA SER A 41 20.77 7.24 40.97
C SER A 41 19.59 8.19 40.82
N SER A 42 19.67 9.09 39.84
CA SER A 42 18.49 9.70 39.25
C SER A 42 17.77 8.57 38.53
N SER A 43 16.89 7.90 39.27
CA SER A 43 15.84 7.06 38.75
C SER A 43 15.19 7.82 37.60
N LEU A 44 15.56 7.43 36.38
CA LEU A 44 14.82 7.72 35.17
C LEU A 44 13.50 6.98 35.34
N ASP A 45 12.59 7.66 36.03
CA ASP A 45 11.19 7.30 36.09
C ASP A 45 10.70 7.40 34.65
N SER A 46 10.88 6.31 33.92
CA SER A 46 10.36 6.08 32.59
C SER A 46 8.89 5.75 32.74
N SER A 47 8.17 6.61 33.46
CA SER A 47 6.74 6.75 33.33
C SER A 47 6.53 7.31 31.93
N ALA A 48 6.60 6.42 30.94
CA ALA A 48 5.89 6.61 29.68
C ALA A 48 4.43 6.75 30.09
N SER A 49 4.02 7.99 30.40
CA SER A 49 2.63 8.34 30.56
C SER A 49 1.97 7.86 29.27
N THR A 50 1.25 6.75 29.35
CA THR A 50 0.44 6.26 28.24
C THR A 50 -0.69 7.25 28.11
N SER A 51 -0.40 8.38 27.47
CA SER A 51 -1.37 9.43 27.25
C SER A 51 -2.54 8.80 26.52
N SER A 52 -3.75 9.08 27.03
CA SER A 52 -4.99 8.50 26.52
C SER A 52 -5.04 8.67 25.00
N PRO A 53 -5.52 7.65 24.26
CA PRO A 53 -5.57 7.74 22.81
C PRO A 53 -6.39 8.96 22.40
N ARG A 54 -5.92 9.67 21.38
CA ARG A 54 -6.59 10.85 20.83
C ARG A 54 -7.36 10.52 19.55
N VAL A 55 -7.01 9.42 18.89
CA VAL A 55 -7.61 9.01 17.62
C VAL A 55 -7.94 7.51 17.67
N VAL A 56 -9.17 7.14 17.32
CA VAL A 56 -9.55 5.75 17.04
C VAL A 56 -9.35 5.49 15.55
N VAL A 57 -8.70 4.39 15.19
CA VAL A 57 -8.53 3.97 13.80
C VAL A 57 -9.34 2.70 13.56
N THR A 58 -10.21 2.71 12.55
CA THR A 58 -11.29 1.71 12.42
C THR A 58 -11.15 0.72 11.27
N ARG A 59 -10.02 0.72 10.55
CA ARG A 59 -9.81 -0.24 9.45
C ARG A 59 -9.61 -1.64 10.00
N GLU A 60 -9.66 -2.61 9.09
CA GLU A 60 -9.31 -4.00 9.39
C GLU A 60 -7.99 -4.11 10.15
N ARG A 61 -7.97 -5.09 11.06
CA ARG A 61 -6.85 -5.38 11.96
C ARG A 61 -5.54 -5.45 11.17
N GLY A 62 -4.53 -4.74 11.64
CA GLY A 62 -3.20 -4.73 11.04
C GLY A 62 -3.05 -3.82 9.81
N LYS A 63 -4.15 -3.25 9.27
CA LYS A 63 -4.09 -2.30 8.14
C LYS A 63 -4.04 -0.83 8.55
N ASN A 64 -3.94 -0.57 9.86
CA ASN A 64 -3.86 0.78 10.42
C ASN A 64 -2.43 1.29 10.63
N GLY A 65 -1.40 0.43 10.52
CA GLY A 65 -0.02 0.75 10.90
C GLY A 65 0.56 2.00 10.22
N LYS A 66 0.31 2.21 8.91
CA LYS A 66 0.76 3.43 8.20
C LYS A 66 0.19 4.71 8.83
N LEU A 67 -1.10 4.71 9.19
CA LEU A 67 -1.77 5.87 9.79
C LEU A 67 -1.32 6.07 11.24
N ILE A 68 -1.23 4.98 12.02
CA ILE A 68 -0.74 5.02 13.41
C ILE A 68 0.68 5.59 13.46
N ASN A 69 1.58 5.10 12.60
CA ASN A 69 2.96 5.59 12.56
C ASN A 69 3.06 7.06 12.11
N ALA A 70 2.22 7.49 11.18
CA ALA A 70 2.17 8.89 10.76
C ALA A 70 1.71 9.81 11.90
N LEU A 71 0.68 9.41 12.66
CA LEU A 71 0.17 10.16 13.81
C LEU A 71 1.16 10.15 14.98
N ALA A 72 1.83 9.02 15.23
CA ALA A 72 2.84 8.89 16.27
C ALA A 72 4.03 9.85 16.05
N LYS A 73 4.43 10.12 14.80
CA LYS A 73 5.46 11.13 14.47
C LYS A 73 5.07 12.55 14.92
N HIS A 74 3.79 12.80 15.14
CA HIS A 74 3.25 14.05 15.69
C HIS A 74 2.89 13.95 17.18
N GLY A 75 3.30 12.88 17.87
CA GLY A 75 2.97 12.66 19.29
C GLY A 75 1.50 12.30 19.54
N ILE A 76 0.77 11.86 18.51
CA ILE A 76 -0.65 11.50 18.61
C ILE A 76 -0.79 10.00 18.79
N ASN A 77 -1.27 9.59 19.97
CA ASN A 77 -1.56 8.20 20.27
C ASN A 77 -2.87 7.74 19.65
N CYS A 78 -2.87 6.54 19.10
CA CYS A 78 -4.02 5.94 18.43
C CYS A 78 -4.52 4.69 19.16
N LEU A 79 -5.83 4.49 19.18
CA LEU A 79 -6.49 3.25 19.56
C LEU A 79 -6.93 2.52 18.31
N GLU A 80 -6.45 1.29 18.10
CA GLU A 80 -6.94 0.45 17.01
C GLU A 80 -8.24 -0.25 17.43
N LEU A 81 -9.33 0.05 16.73
CA LEU A 81 -10.64 -0.59 16.92
C LEU A 81 -11.18 -1.04 15.57
N PRO A 82 -10.79 -2.22 15.07
CA PRO A 82 -11.24 -2.70 13.77
C PRO A 82 -12.76 -2.89 13.77
N LEU A 83 -13.45 -2.18 12.88
CA LEU A 83 -14.91 -2.29 12.74
C LEU A 83 -15.35 -3.03 11.48
N VAL A 84 -14.42 -3.22 10.55
CA VAL A 84 -14.65 -3.91 9.29
C VAL A 84 -13.52 -4.90 9.02
N GLN A 85 -13.82 -5.92 8.24
CA GLN A 85 -12.86 -6.89 7.72
C GLN A 85 -13.16 -7.20 6.25
N HIS A 86 -12.16 -7.67 5.53
CA HIS A 86 -12.32 -8.15 4.17
C HIS A 86 -12.56 -9.66 4.18
N THR A 87 -13.52 -10.11 3.36
CA THR A 87 -13.81 -11.53 3.16
C THR A 87 -13.82 -11.83 1.67
N HIS A 88 -13.73 -13.12 1.31
CA HIS A 88 -13.82 -13.55 -0.07
C HIS A 88 -15.12 -13.08 -0.72
N GLY A 89 -14.99 -12.65 -1.98
CA GLY A 89 -16.12 -12.30 -2.83
C GLY A 89 -16.54 -13.51 -3.66
N PRO A 90 -17.73 -13.47 -4.27
CA PRO A 90 -18.27 -14.59 -5.05
C PRO A 90 -17.38 -14.96 -6.24
N ASP A 91 -16.62 -13.99 -6.78
CA ASP A 91 -15.85 -14.16 -8.00
C ASP A 91 -14.36 -14.39 -7.73
N ARG A 92 -13.98 -14.69 -6.48
CA ARG A 92 -12.56 -14.87 -6.13
C ARG A 92 -11.95 -16.08 -6.80
N ASP A 93 -12.64 -17.22 -6.75
CA ASP A 93 -12.07 -18.51 -7.16
C ASP A 93 -11.88 -18.61 -8.68
N MET A 94 -12.65 -17.83 -9.45
CA MET A 94 -12.51 -17.73 -10.91
C MET A 94 -11.42 -16.74 -11.34
N LEU A 95 -10.85 -15.94 -10.44
CA LEU A 95 -9.92 -14.88 -10.82
C LEU A 95 -8.65 -15.43 -11.50
N SER A 96 -8.10 -16.52 -10.99
CA SER A 96 -6.89 -17.13 -11.56
C SER A 96 -7.12 -17.74 -12.93
N SER A 97 -8.23 -18.47 -13.13
CA SER A 97 -8.58 -19.03 -14.44
C SER A 97 -8.84 -17.94 -15.46
N VAL A 98 -9.57 -16.88 -15.09
CA VAL A 98 -9.81 -15.74 -15.97
C VAL A 98 -8.51 -15.05 -16.38
N ILE A 99 -7.54 -14.91 -15.48
CA ILE A 99 -6.21 -14.36 -15.80
C ILE A 99 -5.43 -15.28 -16.75
N SER A 100 -5.53 -16.60 -16.60
CA SER A 100 -4.84 -17.58 -17.46
C SER A 100 -5.48 -17.69 -18.86
N ASP A 101 -6.81 -17.70 -18.92
CA ASP A 101 -7.57 -18.02 -20.13
C ASP A 101 -7.75 -16.81 -21.05
N THR A 102 -7.50 -15.61 -20.52
CA THR A 102 -7.71 -14.35 -21.24
C THR A 102 -6.50 -13.44 -21.17
N ALA A 103 -6.04 -13.01 -22.34
CA ALA A 103 -5.14 -11.86 -22.45
C ALA A 103 -5.92 -10.56 -22.21
N PHE A 104 -5.54 -9.83 -21.16
CA PHE A 104 -6.03 -8.49 -20.86
C PHE A 104 -4.98 -7.45 -21.21
N ASP A 105 -5.42 -6.35 -21.83
CA ASP A 105 -4.54 -5.20 -22.08
C ASP A 105 -4.25 -4.44 -20.80
N TRP A 106 -5.23 -4.40 -19.89
CA TRP A 106 -5.14 -3.73 -18.60
C TRP A 106 -5.75 -4.55 -17.47
N ILE A 107 -5.10 -4.48 -16.31
CA ILE A 107 -5.66 -4.83 -15.02
C ILE A 107 -5.85 -3.53 -14.23
N VAL A 108 -7.08 -3.20 -13.87
CA VAL A 108 -7.40 -1.99 -13.10
C VAL A 108 -7.52 -2.34 -11.62
N ILE A 109 -6.70 -1.72 -10.78
CA ILE A 109 -6.66 -1.98 -9.33
C ILE A 109 -6.92 -0.68 -8.57
N THR A 110 -8.00 -0.66 -7.79
CA THR A 110 -8.52 0.56 -7.17
C THR A 110 -8.32 0.64 -5.67
N SER A 111 -7.82 -0.43 -5.07
CA SER A 111 -7.61 -0.54 -3.62
C SER A 111 -6.42 -1.45 -3.33
N PRO A 112 -5.74 -1.28 -2.20
CA PRO A 112 -4.68 -2.19 -1.79
C PRO A 112 -5.17 -3.64 -1.68
N GLU A 113 -6.41 -3.83 -1.18
CA GLU A 113 -7.01 -5.16 -1.07
C GLU A 113 -7.17 -5.85 -2.42
N ALA A 114 -7.75 -5.16 -3.41
CA ALA A 114 -7.84 -5.69 -4.77
C ALA A 114 -6.46 -6.07 -5.33
N GLY A 115 -5.43 -5.29 -5.01
CA GLY A 115 -4.04 -5.59 -5.40
C GLY A 115 -3.52 -6.88 -4.78
N SER A 116 -3.75 -7.09 -3.48
CA SER A 116 -3.35 -8.32 -2.79
C SER A 116 -4.07 -9.55 -3.34
N VAL A 117 -5.39 -9.47 -3.53
CA VAL A 117 -6.19 -10.57 -4.11
C VAL A 117 -5.77 -10.88 -5.55
N PHE A 118 -5.52 -9.83 -6.35
CA PHE A 118 -5.01 -9.99 -7.71
C PHE A 118 -3.63 -10.64 -7.75
N LEU A 119 -2.68 -10.23 -6.91
CA LEU A 119 -1.33 -10.79 -6.90
C LEU A 119 -1.31 -12.28 -6.56
N GLU A 120 -2.18 -12.72 -5.64
CA GLU A 120 -2.34 -14.14 -5.32
C GLU A 120 -2.83 -14.93 -6.54
N ALA A 121 -3.90 -14.46 -7.18
CA ALA A 121 -4.45 -15.11 -8.37
C ALA A 121 -3.51 -15.05 -9.59
N TRP A 122 -2.78 -13.95 -9.77
CA TRP A 122 -1.80 -13.76 -10.84
C TRP A 122 -0.62 -14.73 -10.70
N LYS A 123 -0.15 -14.97 -9.47
CA LYS A 123 0.85 -16.02 -9.19
C LYS A 123 0.30 -17.42 -9.49
N ALA A 124 -0.94 -17.69 -9.08
CA ALA A 124 -1.60 -18.97 -9.36
C ALA A 124 -1.84 -19.19 -10.88
N ALA A 125 -2.02 -18.12 -11.63
CA ALA A 125 -2.17 -18.13 -13.09
C ALA A 125 -0.84 -18.26 -13.86
N GLY A 126 0.29 -18.47 -13.17
CA GLY A 126 1.60 -18.62 -13.82
C GLY A 126 2.28 -17.31 -14.21
N THR A 127 1.92 -16.19 -13.57
CA THR A 127 2.57 -14.87 -13.73
C THR A 127 2.62 -14.32 -15.16
N PRO A 128 1.48 -14.23 -15.88
CA PRO A 128 1.45 -13.69 -17.24
C PRO A 128 1.87 -12.22 -17.29
N ASN A 129 2.35 -11.78 -18.45
CA ASN A 129 2.73 -10.39 -18.69
C ASN A 129 1.48 -9.48 -18.70
N VAL A 130 1.41 -8.52 -17.77
CA VAL A 130 0.25 -7.64 -17.60
C VAL A 130 0.64 -6.18 -17.36
N ASN A 131 -0.17 -5.27 -17.91
CA ASN A 131 -0.14 -3.85 -17.54
C ASN A 131 -1.18 -3.56 -16.46
N VAL A 132 -0.76 -2.90 -15.40
CA VAL A 132 -1.60 -2.56 -14.25
C VAL A 132 -1.81 -1.05 -14.19
N GLY A 133 -3.08 -0.64 -14.15
CA GLY A 133 -3.50 0.73 -13.84
C GLY A 133 -3.92 0.82 -12.37
N VAL A 134 -3.29 1.69 -11.60
CA VAL A 134 -3.58 1.86 -10.16
C VAL A 134 -4.20 3.23 -9.87
N VAL A 135 -5.20 3.28 -8.99
CA VAL A 135 -5.87 4.57 -8.67
C VAL A 135 -4.96 5.54 -7.91
N GLY A 136 -4.08 5.06 -7.02
CA GLY A 136 -3.23 5.96 -6.23
C GLY A 136 -2.07 5.26 -5.53
N ALA A 137 -1.20 6.05 -4.91
CA ALA A 137 0.05 5.60 -4.31
C ALA A 137 -0.14 4.49 -3.25
N GLY A 138 -1.21 4.57 -2.45
CA GLY A 138 -1.53 3.53 -1.46
C GLY A 138 -1.74 2.15 -2.11
N THR A 139 -2.40 2.12 -3.27
CA THR A 139 -2.60 0.89 -4.06
C THR A 139 -1.33 0.48 -4.79
N ALA A 140 -0.59 1.44 -5.36
CA ALA A 140 0.69 1.18 -6.02
C ALA A 140 1.70 0.48 -5.10
N SER A 141 1.70 0.83 -3.80
CA SER A 141 2.64 0.25 -2.83
C SER A 141 2.52 -1.26 -2.64
N VAL A 142 1.39 -1.87 -3.03
CA VAL A 142 1.22 -3.33 -2.98
C VAL A 142 2.09 -4.05 -4.02
N PHE A 143 2.51 -3.36 -5.06
CA PHE A 143 3.28 -3.92 -6.17
C PHE A 143 4.80 -3.65 -6.06
N GLU A 144 5.26 -2.90 -5.05
CA GLU A 144 6.67 -2.53 -4.88
C GLU A 144 7.58 -3.75 -4.78
N ASP A 145 7.24 -4.71 -3.91
CA ASP A 145 8.02 -5.93 -3.72
C ASP A 145 8.04 -6.78 -5.00
N VAL A 146 6.91 -6.88 -5.69
CA VAL A 146 6.76 -7.70 -6.90
C VAL A 146 7.55 -7.10 -8.06
N LYS A 147 7.63 -5.77 -8.17
CA LYS A 147 8.42 -5.08 -9.20
C LYS A 147 9.92 -5.42 -9.10
N GLN A 148 10.42 -5.72 -7.90
CA GLN A 148 11.82 -6.08 -7.69
C GLN A 148 12.14 -7.50 -8.20
N PHE A 149 11.20 -8.44 -8.07
CA PHE A 149 11.40 -9.85 -8.46
C PHE A 149 10.95 -10.19 -9.89
N SER A 150 9.97 -9.45 -10.43
CA SER A 150 9.28 -9.80 -11.68
C SER A 150 9.53 -8.76 -12.77
N GLN A 151 10.79 -8.34 -12.96
CA GLN A 151 11.18 -7.19 -13.78
C GLN A 151 10.63 -7.16 -15.23
N GLN A 152 9.97 -8.21 -15.72
CA GLN A 152 9.36 -8.26 -17.05
C GLN A 152 7.86 -8.64 -17.08
N SER A 153 7.25 -9.14 -16.00
CA SER A 153 5.91 -9.75 -16.05
C SER A 153 4.78 -8.92 -15.48
N LEU A 154 5.05 -7.97 -14.58
CA LEU A 154 4.03 -7.08 -14.04
C LEU A 154 4.52 -5.64 -14.11
N ASN A 155 3.83 -4.83 -14.92
CA ASN A 155 4.16 -3.42 -15.09
C ASN A 155 3.05 -2.52 -14.57
N VAL A 156 3.30 -1.79 -13.48
CA VAL A 156 2.41 -0.69 -13.05
C VAL A 156 2.62 0.49 -13.99
N ALA A 157 1.83 0.52 -15.06
CA ALA A 157 2.06 1.37 -16.23
C ALA A 157 1.23 2.65 -16.25
N PHE A 158 0.22 2.76 -15.37
CA PHE A 158 -0.67 3.91 -15.36
C PHE A 158 -1.14 4.27 -13.96
N ALA A 159 -1.19 5.58 -13.69
CA ALA A 159 -1.89 6.16 -12.56
C ALA A 159 -2.62 7.44 -13.05
N PRO A 160 -3.87 7.67 -12.61
CA PRO A 160 -4.63 8.85 -13.00
C PRO A 160 -4.07 10.12 -12.36
N SER A 161 -4.38 11.27 -12.96
CA SER A 161 -4.03 12.60 -12.45
C SER A 161 -4.62 12.88 -11.06
N LYS A 162 -5.79 12.31 -10.76
CA LYS A 162 -6.43 12.33 -9.45
C LYS A 162 -6.82 10.92 -9.05
N ALA A 163 -6.56 10.58 -7.79
CA ALA A 163 -6.80 9.24 -7.24
C ALA A 163 -8.29 8.91 -7.03
N THR A 164 -9.06 8.88 -8.11
CA THR A 164 -10.49 8.57 -8.14
C THR A 164 -10.80 7.59 -9.26
N GLY A 165 -11.83 6.75 -9.06
CA GLY A 165 -12.26 5.79 -10.07
C GLY A 165 -12.71 6.47 -11.37
N LYS A 166 -13.43 7.59 -11.26
CA LYS A 166 -13.86 8.41 -12.39
C LYS A 166 -12.71 8.85 -13.30
N VAL A 167 -11.67 9.42 -12.69
CA VAL A 167 -10.53 9.97 -13.44
C VAL A 167 -9.69 8.85 -14.03
N LEU A 168 -9.53 7.73 -13.31
CA LEU A 168 -8.93 6.51 -13.89
C LEU A 168 -9.71 6.06 -15.12
N ALA A 169 -11.03 5.95 -15.04
CA ALA A 169 -11.85 5.51 -16.14
C ALA A 169 -11.78 6.47 -17.34
N SER A 170 -11.64 7.78 -17.13
CA SER A 170 -11.51 8.76 -18.22
C SER A 170 -10.12 8.82 -18.85
N GLU A 171 -9.06 8.58 -18.07
CA GLU A 171 -7.67 8.79 -18.49
C GLU A 171 -6.94 7.51 -18.89
N LEU A 172 -7.48 6.31 -18.57
CA LEU A 172 -6.83 5.03 -18.91
C LEU A 172 -6.50 5.00 -20.42
N PRO A 173 -5.25 4.71 -20.82
CA PRO A 173 -4.87 4.67 -22.22
C PRO A 173 -5.60 3.56 -22.97
N LYS A 174 -6.13 3.90 -24.16
CA LYS A 174 -6.77 2.93 -25.05
C LYS A 174 -5.94 2.80 -26.32
N ASN A 175 -5.35 1.63 -26.51
CA ASN A 175 -4.60 1.32 -27.72
C ASN A 175 -5.45 0.39 -28.60
N GLY A 176 -5.72 0.79 -29.84
CA GLY A 176 -6.48 -0.02 -30.78
C GLY A 176 -8.00 0.01 -30.60
N LYS A 177 -8.70 -0.80 -31.41
CA LYS A 177 -10.17 -0.79 -31.51
C LYS A 177 -10.86 -1.58 -30.40
N ARG A 178 -10.25 -2.68 -29.94
CA ARG A 178 -10.70 -3.51 -28.81
C ARG A 178 -9.62 -3.48 -27.74
N CYS A 179 -10.01 -3.18 -26.50
CA CYS A 179 -9.10 -3.13 -25.37
C CYS A 179 -9.81 -3.78 -24.17
N ARG A 180 -9.29 -4.92 -23.73
CA ARG A 180 -9.87 -5.75 -22.67
C ARG A 180 -9.30 -5.35 -21.32
N VAL A 181 -10.18 -5.16 -20.35
CA VAL A 181 -9.81 -4.72 -19.00
C VAL A 181 -10.34 -5.71 -17.97
N LEU A 182 -9.46 -6.26 -17.14
CA LEU A 182 -9.87 -6.96 -15.93
C LEU A 182 -9.99 -5.95 -14.79
N TYR A 183 -11.12 -5.97 -14.09
CA TYR A 183 -11.36 -5.12 -12.93
C TYR A 183 -11.75 -5.96 -11.70
N PRO A 184 -10.77 -6.44 -10.92
CA PRO A 184 -11.02 -7.05 -9.62
C PRO A 184 -11.49 -5.97 -8.63
N ALA A 185 -12.72 -6.10 -8.14
CA ALA A 185 -13.40 -5.09 -7.34
C ALA A 185 -13.98 -5.67 -6.04
N SER A 186 -14.36 -4.78 -5.14
CA SER A 186 -15.23 -5.16 -4.02
C SER A 186 -16.65 -5.39 -4.54
N ALA A 187 -17.35 -6.39 -3.99
CA ALA A 187 -18.80 -6.55 -4.20
C ALA A 187 -19.60 -5.30 -3.78
N LYS A 188 -19.03 -4.44 -2.92
CA LYS A 188 -19.64 -3.17 -2.48
C LYS A 188 -19.21 -1.95 -3.30
N ALA A 189 -18.28 -2.09 -4.25
CA ALA A 189 -17.83 -0.97 -5.06
C ALA A 189 -18.92 -0.55 -6.05
N SER A 190 -19.03 0.75 -6.32
CA SER A 190 -19.95 1.27 -7.34
C SER A 190 -19.55 0.78 -8.74
N ASN A 191 -20.44 0.97 -9.71
CA ASN A 191 -20.20 0.59 -11.11
C ASN A 191 -19.48 1.68 -11.92
N GLU A 192 -19.09 2.78 -11.29
CA GLU A 192 -18.56 3.98 -11.95
C GLU A 192 -17.36 3.71 -12.87
N ILE A 193 -16.46 2.81 -12.48
CA ILE A 193 -15.29 2.45 -13.32
C ILE A 193 -15.69 1.57 -14.49
N GLU A 194 -16.54 0.58 -14.27
CA GLU A 194 -17.02 -0.32 -15.31
C GLU A 194 -17.82 0.45 -16.36
N GLU A 195 -18.74 1.30 -15.93
CA GLU A 195 -19.53 2.18 -16.79
C GLU A 195 -18.64 3.20 -17.50
N GLY A 196 -17.72 3.84 -16.78
CA GLY A 196 -16.80 4.83 -17.34
C GLY A 196 -15.90 4.25 -18.43
N LEU A 197 -15.32 3.07 -18.20
CA LEU A 197 -14.49 2.38 -19.19
C LEU A 197 -15.33 1.83 -20.35
N SER A 198 -16.48 1.22 -20.08
CA SER A 198 -17.38 0.70 -21.12
C SER A 198 -17.88 1.81 -22.05
N SER A 199 -18.18 3.00 -21.50
CA SER A 199 -18.57 4.18 -22.29
C SER A 199 -17.47 4.66 -23.26
N ARG A 200 -16.20 4.38 -22.95
CA ARG A 200 -15.04 4.64 -23.82
C ARG A 200 -14.74 3.45 -24.75
N GLY A 201 -15.59 2.42 -24.75
CA GLY A 201 -15.51 1.23 -25.59
C GLY A 201 -14.41 0.25 -25.17
N PHE A 202 -14.07 0.18 -23.88
CA PHE A 202 -13.30 -0.93 -23.34
C PHE A 202 -14.22 -2.15 -23.12
N GLU A 203 -13.67 -3.34 -23.30
CA GLU A 203 -14.34 -4.60 -22.95
C GLU A 203 -13.98 -4.93 -21.50
N VAL A 204 -14.84 -4.54 -20.56
CA VAL A 204 -14.57 -4.68 -19.12
C VAL A 204 -15.07 -6.02 -18.61
N THR A 205 -14.18 -6.77 -17.95
CA THR A 205 -14.51 -7.94 -17.14
C THR A 205 -14.36 -7.55 -15.68
N ARG A 206 -15.48 -7.27 -15.00
CA ARG A 206 -15.49 -7.02 -13.56
C ARG A 206 -15.66 -8.34 -12.82
N LEU A 207 -14.82 -8.56 -11.80
CA LEU A 207 -14.96 -9.67 -10.86
C LEU A 207 -15.03 -9.12 -9.43
N ASN A 208 -16.06 -9.48 -8.67
CA ASN A 208 -16.21 -9.12 -7.27
C ASN A 208 -15.44 -10.12 -6.39
N THR A 209 -14.14 -9.89 -6.23
CA THR A 209 -13.20 -10.87 -5.67
C THR A 209 -13.06 -10.78 -4.15
N TYR A 210 -13.60 -9.73 -3.55
CA TYR A 210 -13.71 -9.57 -2.11
C TYR A 210 -14.94 -8.74 -1.73
N THR A 211 -15.30 -8.76 -0.46
CA THR A 211 -16.30 -7.84 0.11
C THR A 211 -15.83 -7.32 1.46
N THR A 212 -16.39 -6.20 1.90
CA THR A 212 -16.14 -5.64 3.22
C THR A 212 -17.33 -5.91 4.11
N VAL A 213 -17.15 -6.60 5.22
CA VAL A 213 -18.20 -6.88 6.20
C VAL A 213 -17.85 -6.26 7.55
N PRO A 214 -18.84 -5.94 8.39
CA PRO A 214 -18.59 -5.61 9.79
C PRO A 214 -17.86 -6.77 10.49
N VAL A 215 -17.03 -6.47 11.48
CA VAL A 215 -16.53 -7.51 12.39
C VAL A 215 -17.67 -8.09 13.22
N GLN A 216 -17.60 -9.38 13.54
CA GLN A 216 -18.65 -10.06 14.31
C GLN A 216 -18.60 -9.69 15.80
N HIS A 217 -17.41 -9.38 16.31
CA HIS A 217 -17.19 -9.06 17.71
C HIS A 217 -16.29 -7.84 17.84
N VAL A 218 -16.70 -6.91 18.70
CA VAL A 218 -15.90 -5.76 19.13
C VAL A 218 -15.70 -5.91 20.63
N ASP A 219 -14.44 -5.83 21.07
CA ASP A 219 -14.11 -5.89 22.49
C ASP A 219 -14.81 -4.74 23.24
N PRO A 220 -15.68 -5.03 24.23
CA PRO A 220 -16.42 -4.00 24.98
C PRO A 220 -15.50 -3.00 25.69
N VAL A 221 -14.31 -3.42 26.13
CA VAL A 221 -13.34 -2.55 26.80
C VAL A 221 -12.74 -1.56 25.80
N LEU A 222 -12.33 -2.05 24.62
CA LEU A 222 -11.82 -1.19 23.56
C LEU A 222 -12.91 -0.25 23.03
N LEU A 223 -14.16 -0.73 22.93
CA LEU A 223 -15.30 0.10 22.54
C LEU A 223 -15.52 1.24 23.54
N LYS A 224 -15.52 0.94 24.84
CA LYS A 224 -15.65 1.97 25.89
C LYS A 224 -14.55 3.03 25.82
N GLN A 225 -13.31 2.59 25.59
CA GLN A 225 -12.17 3.50 25.41
C GLN A 225 -12.31 4.35 24.14
N ALA A 226 -12.79 3.76 23.04
CA ALA A 226 -13.02 4.45 21.78
C ALA A 226 -14.09 5.54 21.90
N LEU A 227 -15.17 5.31 22.66
CA LEU A 227 -16.21 6.32 22.91
C LEU A 227 -15.69 7.52 23.70
N SER A 228 -14.68 7.30 24.53
CA SER A 228 -14.03 8.37 25.31
C SER A 228 -12.94 9.11 24.51
N THR A 229 -12.68 8.68 23.27
CA THR A 229 -11.64 9.25 22.39
C THR A 229 -12.24 10.35 21.51
N PRO A 230 -11.61 11.53 21.38
CA PRO A 230 -12.22 12.68 20.73
C PRO A 230 -12.34 12.58 19.21
N VAL A 231 -11.55 11.72 18.55
CA VAL A 231 -11.52 11.61 17.09
C VAL A 231 -11.64 10.16 16.66
N VAL A 232 -12.48 9.90 15.65
CA VAL A 232 -12.58 8.61 14.97
C VAL A 232 -12.18 8.78 13.50
N ALA A 233 -11.14 8.08 13.08
CA ALA A 233 -10.66 8.05 11.71
C ALA A 233 -11.33 6.92 10.93
N VAL A 234 -12.10 7.28 9.91
CA VAL A 234 -12.82 6.36 9.02
C VAL A 234 -12.21 6.42 7.61
N ALA A 235 -12.00 5.25 7.01
CA ALA A 235 -11.36 5.14 5.68
C ALA A 235 -12.28 4.57 4.59
N SER A 236 -13.57 4.34 4.89
CA SER A 236 -14.56 3.89 3.91
C SER A 236 -16.00 4.17 4.36
N PRO A 237 -16.97 4.26 3.44
CA PRO A 237 -18.39 4.38 3.78
C PRO A 237 -18.92 3.22 4.64
N SER A 238 -18.39 2.01 4.47
CA SER A 238 -18.75 0.87 5.31
C SER A 238 -18.30 1.05 6.75
N ALA A 239 -17.09 1.60 6.98
CA ALA A 239 -16.61 1.90 8.33
C ALA A 239 -17.48 2.97 9.00
N VAL A 240 -17.92 4.00 8.26
CA VAL A 240 -18.86 5.02 8.78
C VAL A 240 -20.15 4.38 9.28
N ARG A 241 -20.75 3.48 8.50
CA ARG A 241 -21.96 2.76 8.92
C ARG A 241 -21.76 1.93 10.18
N CYS A 242 -20.60 1.27 10.32
CA CYS A 242 -20.27 0.52 11.53
C CYS A 242 -20.11 1.44 12.74
N VAL A 243 -19.42 2.58 12.61
CA VAL A 243 -19.29 3.58 13.69
C VAL A 243 -20.67 4.06 14.16
N ILE A 244 -21.54 4.44 13.21
CA ILE A 244 -22.91 4.88 13.52
C ILE A 244 -23.69 3.77 14.23
N GLY A 245 -23.61 2.53 13.74
CA GLY A 245 -24.25 1.37 14.36
C GLY A 245 -23.79 1.13 15.79
N CYS A 246 -22.48 1.23 16.06
CA CYS A 246 -21.92 1.14 17.41
C CYS A 246 -22.49 2.24 18.33
N LEU A 247 -22.54 3.49 17.86
CA LEU A 247 -23.07 4.62 18.63
C LEU A 247 -24.56 4.44 18.96
N LEU A 248 -25.37 4.01 17.98
CA LEU A 248 -26.80 3.78 18.18
C LEU A 248 -27.09 2.63 19.15
N PHE A 249 -26.33 1.54 19.09
CA PHE A 249 -26.50 0.41 20.03
C PHE A 249 -26.32 0.85 21.49
N ILE A 250 -25.47 1.86 21.74
CA ILE A 250 -25.21 2.38 23.08
C ILE A 250 -26.30 3.35 23.53
N CYS A 251 -26.91 4.14 22.65
CA CYS A 251 -28.04 5.01 23.02
C CYS A 251 -29.31 4.22 23.42
N TYR A 252 -29.35 2.92 23.13
CA TYR A 252 -30.45 2.01 23.46
C TYR A 252 -30.21 1.17 24.73
N ILE A 253 -29.02 1.27 25.35
CA ILE A 253 -28.68 0.63 26.63
C ILE A 253 -28.69 1.70 27.72
#